data_AF-A0A7G9GTK6-F1
#
_entry.id   AF-A0A7G9GTK6-F1
#
_cell.length_a   1.000
_cell.length_b   1.000
_cell.length_c   1.000
_cell.angle_alpha   90.00
_cell.angle_beta   90.00
_cell.angle_gamma   90.00
#
_symmetry.space_group_name_H-M   'P 1'
#
loop_
_entity.id
_entity.type
_entity.pdbx_description
1 polymer ?
#
loop_
_entity_poly.entity_id
_entity_poly.type
_entity_poly.pdbx_seq_one_letter_code
_entity_poly.pdbx_strand_id
1 'polypeptide(L)' 'MCNLGESILKEGFEQGLEQGLEQGLKQGIEQGEIKSAIEHTEKIMKNCDVDVNKALDILELPENIKEVVIKELNKSS' A
#
# COMPACT_ATOMS: atom_id res chain seq x y z
N MET A 1 9.79 27.34 38.03
CA MET A 1 9.01 27.28 36.79
C MET A 1 9.78 26.42 35.78
N CYS A 2 9.60 25.10 35.78
CA CYS A 2 10.23 24.18 34.80
C CYS A 2 9.29 23.07 34.28
N ASN A 3 7.99 23.12 34.56
CA ASN A 3 7.10 21.99 34.24
C ASN A 3 6.43 22.13 32.86
N LEU A 4 6.41 23.33 32.29
CA LEU A 4 5.76 23.61 31.01
C LEU A 4 6.56 23.04 29.82
N GLY A 5 7.89 23.18 29.83
CA GLY A 5 8.76 22.67 28.77
C GLY A 5 8.75 21.14 28.68
N GLU A 6 8.74 20.45 29.83
CA GLU A 6 8.64 18.98 29.88
C GLU A 6 7.27 18.49 29.37
N SER A 7 6.19 19.20 29.70
CA SER A 7 4.84 18.86 29.24
C SER A 7 4.72 19.01 27.71
N ILE A 8 5.17 20.14 27.16
CA ILE A 8 5.15 20.39 25.71
C ILE A 8 6.00 19.35 24.95
N LEU A 9 7.18 19.02 25.47
CA LEU A 9 8.05 18.03 24.84
C LEU A 9 7.40 16.64 24.84
N LYS A 10 6.78 16.24 25.96
CA LYS A 10 6.09 14.96 26.07
C LYS A 10 4.89 14.88 25.12
N GLU A 11 4.05 15.91 25.09
CA GLU A 11 2.89 15.99 24.19
C GLU A 11 3.33 15.95 22.72
N GLY A 12 4.36 16.72 22.35
CA GLY A 12 4.89 16.71 21.00
C GLY A 12 5.47 15.36 20.59
N PHE A 13 6.14 14.64 21.50
CA PHE A 13 6.66 13.31 21.23
C PHE A 13 5.54 12.27 21.08
N GLU A 14 4.55 12.29 21.97
CA GLU A 14 3.39 11.39 21.89
C GLU A 14 2.60 11.60 20.59
N GLN A 15 2.32 12.86 20.22
CA GLN A 15 1.67 13.19 18.95
C GLN A 15 2.50 12.76 17.74
N GLY A 16 3.81 13.00 17.77
CA GLY A 16 4.71 12.61 16.68
C GLY A 16 4.76 11.08 16.50
N LEU A 17 4.79 10.33 17.60
CA LEU A 17 4.78 8.87 17.58
C LEU A 17 3.45 8.33 17.04
N GLU A 18 2.33 8.87 17.52
CA GLU A 18 1.00 8.48 17.08
C GLU A 18 0.82 8.72 15.57
N GLN A 19 1.16 9.91 15.08
CA GLN A 19 1.10 10.25 13.66
C GLN A 19 2.01 9.36 12.82
N GLY A 20 3.23 9.10 13.30
CA GLY A 20 4.19 8.23 12.60
C GLY A 20 3.68 6.79 12.49
N LEU A 21 3.10 6.25 13.56
CA LEU A 21 2.52 4.90 13.58
C LEU A 21 1.30 4.81 12.67
N GLU A 22 0.39 5.78 12.71
CA GLU A 22 -0.80 5.80 11.85
C GLU A 22 -0.42 5.86 10.36
N GLN A 23 0.50 6.77 10.00
CA GLN A 23 0.99 6.89 8.62
C GLN A 23 1.69 5.61 8.16
N GLY A 24 2.57 5.05 9.00
CA GLY A 24 3.30 3.82 8.68
C GLY A 24 2.37 2.63 8.50
N LEU A 25 1.37 2.47 9.38
CA LEU A 25 0.38 1.41 9.27
C LEU A 25 -0.44 1.54 7.98
N LYS A 26 -0.95 2.74 7.67
CA LYS A 26 -1.72 3.00 6.46
C LYS A 26 -0.92 2.68 5.20
N GLN A 27 0.32 3.16 5.12
CA GLN A 27 1.22 2.89 4.00
C GLN A 27 1.53 1.39 3.87
N GLY A 28 1.74 0.69 5.00
CA GLY A 28 2.02 -0.74 5.01
C GLY A 28 0.83 -1.57 4.49
N ILE A 29 -0.39 -1.22 4.89
CA ILE A 29 -1.62 -1.88 4.41
C ILE A 29 -1.77 -1.66 2.90
N GLU A 30 -1.68 -0.41 2.43
CA GLU A 30 -1.82 -0.08 1.01
C GLU A 30 -0.78 -0.79 0.14
N GLN A 31 0.49 -0.82 0.57
CA GLN A 31 1.54 -1.56 -0.12
C GLN A 31 1.28 -3.07 -0.15
N GLY A 32 0.76 -3.63 0.95
CA GLY A 32 0.38 -5.04 1.04
C GLY A 32 -0.74 -5.41 0.06
N GLU A 33 -1.76 -4.58 -0.04
CA GLU A 33 -2.88 -4.78 -0.96
C GLU A 33 -2.42 -4.73 -2.43
N ILE A 34 -1.60 -3.74 -2.79
CA ILE A 34 -1.02 -3.63 -4.14
C ILE A 34 -0.16 -4.85 -4.46
N LYS A 35 0.73 -5.26 -3.54
CA LYS A 35 1.59 -6.43 -3.75
C LYS A 35 0.76 -7.70 -3.96
N SER A 36 -0.29 -7.88 -3.16
CA SER A 36 -1.20 -9.01 -3.30
C SER A 36 -1.93 -8.99 -4.66
N ALA A 37 -2.39 -7.82 -5.11
CA ALA A 37 -3.02 -7.66 -6.41
C ALA A 37 -2.08 -8.05 -7.56
N ILE A 38 -0.81 -7.62 -7.51
CA ILE A 38 0.21 -8.00 -8.49
C ILE A 38 0.41 -9.52 -8.50
N GLU A 39 0.65 -10.13 -7.33
CA GLU A 39 0.89 -11.57 -7.21
C GLU A 39 -0.29 -12.41 -7.74
N HIS A 40 -1.53 -12.01 -7.41
CA HIS A 40 -2.72 -12.70 -7.90
C HIS A 40 -2.90 -12.51 -9.41
N THR A 41 -2.64 -11.31 -9.93
CA THR A 41 -2.70 -11.02 -11.37
C THR A 41 -1.72 -11.92 -12.12
N GLU A 42 -0.47 -12.01 -11.68
CA GLU A 42 0.53 -12.90 -12.30
C GLU A 42 0.12 -14.38 -12.28
N LYS A 43 -0.40 -14.84 -11.13
CA LYS A 43 -0.86 -16.23 -10.98
C LYS A 43 -2.00 -16.55 -11.94
N ILE A 44 -2.96 -15.63 -12.09
CA ILE A 44 -4.08 -15.79 -13.01
C ILE A 44 -3.59 -15.80 -14.45
N MET A 45 -2.71 -14.87 -14.83
CA MET A 45 -2.12 -14.84 -16.17
C MET A 45 -1.43 -16.17 -16.51
N LYS A 46 -0.62 -16.71 -15.59
CA LYS A 46 0.12 -17.97 -15.78
C LYS A 46 -0.77 -19.20 -15.79
N ASN A 47 -1.76 -19.29 -14.89
CA ASN A 47 -2.57 -20.49 -14.71
C ASN A 47 -3.78 -20.57 -15.66
N CYS A 48 -4.29 -19.42 -16.09
CA CYS A 48 -5.48 -19.33 -16.95
C CYS A 48 -5.13 -18.95 -18.39
N ASP A 49 -3.85 -18.70 -18.71
CA ASP A 49 -3.38 -18.27 -20.04
C ASP A 49 -4.17 -17.07 -20.57
N VAL A 50 -4.30 -16.04 -19.72
CA VAL A 50 -5.01 -14.79 -20.03
C VAL A 50 -4.08 -13.60 -20.02
N ASP A 51 -4.44 -12.55 -20.76
CA ASP A 51 -3.70 -11.30 -20.75
C ASP A 51 -3.91 -10.51 -19.43
N VAL A 52 -3.05 -9.52 -19.21
CA VAL A 52 -3.05 -8.71 -17.99
C VAL A 52 -4.39 -7.99 -17.77
N ASN A 53 -5.01 -7.41 -18.81
CA ASN A 53 -6.25 -6.67 -18.64
C ASN A 53 -7.38 -7.63 -18.24
N LYS A 54 -7.42 -8.80 -18.87
CA LYS A 54 -8.40 -9.82 -18.52
C LYS A 54 -8.23 -10.34 -17.09
N ALA A 55 -6.99 -10.52 -16.61
CA ALA A 55 -6.72 -10.91 -15.24
C ALA A 55 -7.14 -9.84 -14.22
N LEU A 56 -6.90 -8.55 -14.52
CA LEU A 56 -7.30 -7.43 -13.67
C LEU A 56 -8.83 -7.30 -13.57
N ASP A 57 -9.54 -7.54 -14.68
CA ASP A 57 -11.00 -7.53 -14.71
C ASP A 57 -11.59 -8.71 -13.92
N ILE A 58 -10.98 -9.90 -13.99
CA ILE A 58 -11.37 -11.06 -13.17
C ILE A 58 -11.20 -10.77 -11.67
N LEU A 59 -10.16 -10.03 -11.29
CA LEU A 59 -9.91 -9.63 -9.91
C LEU A 59 -10.76 -8.43 -9.45
N GLU A 60 -11.58 -7.86 -10.33
CA GLU A 60 -12.46 -6.72 -10.06
C GLU A 60 -11.72 -5.55 -9.38
N LEU A 61 -10.46 -5.32 -9.79
CA LEU A 61 -9.65 -4.27 -9.18
C LEU A 61 -10.17 -2.88 -9.54
N PRO A 62 -10.10 -1.89 -8.64
CA PRO A 62 -10.45 -0.51 -8.97
C PRO A 62 -9.39 0.10 -9.90
N GLU A 63 -9.78 1.07 -10.72
CA GLU A 63 -8.93 1.64 -11.79
C GLU A 63 -7.60 2.23 -11.26
N ASN A 64 -7.62 2.86 -10.09
CA ASN A 64 -6.41 3.39 -9.45
C ASN A 64 -5.38 2.28 -9.14
N ILE A 65 -5.83 1.06 -8.83
CA ILE A 65 -4.96 -0.08 -8.55
C ILE A 65 -4.54 -0.76 -9.85
N LYS A 66 -5.44 -0.87 -10.85
CA LYS A 66 -5.11 -1.43 -12.16
C LYS A 66 -3.91 -0.73 -12.79
N GLU A 67 -3.89 0.60 -12.79
CA GLU A 67 -2.78 1.40 -13.33
C GLU A 67 -1.46 1.08 -12.64
N VAL A 68 -1.47 0.97 -11.31
CA VAL A 68 -0.29 0.66 -10.51
C VAL A 68 0.21 -0.75 -10.82
N VAL A 69 -0.68 -1.74 -10.85
CA VAL A 69 -0.33 -3.14 -11.14
C VAL A 69 0.29 -3.27 -12.53
N ILE A 70 -0.32 -2.68 -13.56
CA ILE A 70 0.22 -2.69 -14.92
C ILE A 70 1.62 -2.07 -14.96
N LYS A 71 1.81 -0.94 -14.29
CA LYS A 71 3.10 -0.26 -14.23
C LYS A 71 4.17 -1.12 -13.55
N GLU A 72 3.85 -1.77 -12.44
CA GLU A 72 4.81 -2.63 -11.73
C GLU A 72 5.16 -3.88 -12.55
N LEU A 73 4.17 -4.54 -13.16
CA LEU A 73 4.42 -5.71 -14.01
C LEU A 73 5.32 -5.39 -15.21
N ASN A 74 5.17 -4.21 -15.80
CA ASN A 74 5.99 -3.78 -16.93
C ASN A 74 7.44 -3.39 -16.54
N LYS A 75 7.71 -3.11 -15.26
CA LYS A 75 9.09 -2.88 -14.78
C LYS A 75 9.89 -4.16 -14.61
N SER A 76 9.19 -5.28 -14.40
CA SER A 76 9.81 -6.60 -14.19
C SER A 76 10.12 -7.33 -15.51
N SER A 77 9.83 -6.71 -16.65
CA SER A 77 10.04 -7.27 -17.99
C SER A 77 11.21 -6.65 -18.75
#